data_AF-A0A438D9Y7-F1
#
_entry.id   AF-A0A438D9Y7-F1
#
_cell.length_a   1.000
_cell.length_b   1.000
_cell.length_c   1.000
_cell.angle_alpha   90.00
_cell.angle_beta   90.00
_cell.angle_gamma   90.00
#
_symmetry.space_group_name_H-M   'P 1'
#
loop_
_entity.id
_entity.type
_entity.pdbx_description
1 polymer ?
#
loop_
_entity_poly.entity_id
_entity_poly.type
_entity_poly.pdbx_seq_one_letter_code
_entity_poly.pdbx_strand_id
1 'polypeptide(L)'
;MVLPPETARMLNALEAFLDAPPLPCDFRCIRCHNHVAFDYNLIQDLYPFSMAKLLFDPDVTGVMHGEYSHPIRGLYVGEHPEGSHVDAVSVYCSSCGSWLGWRIIRHYTSHHPVIRQGQFVLACGGAGIEPGEVFMYALHDDDDDDDKPKSFKKALPLEVG
;
A
#
# COMPACT_ATOMS: atom_id res chain seq x y z
N MET A 1 -29.71 32.95 9.05
CA MET A 1 -28.45 33.20 9.81
C MET A 1 -27.31 33.03 8.83
N VAL A 2 -26.50 34.07 8.64
CA VAL A 2 -25.30 34.00 7.77
C VAL A 2 -24.14 33.58 8.66
N LEU A 3 -23.47 32.48 8.30
CA LEU A 3 -22.28 32.01 9.00
C LEU A 3 -21.18 33.09 8.88
N PRO A 4 -20.39 33.32 9.94
CA PRO A 4 -19.21 34.17 9.84
C PRO A 4 -18.30 33.66 8.71
N PRO A 5 -17.70 34.57 7.91
CA PRO A 5 -16.91 34.19 6.73
C PRO A 5 -15.74 33.26 7.06
N GLU A 6 -15.21 33.33 8.28
CA GLU A 6 -14.15 32.44 8.75
C GLU A 6 -14.65 31.01 9.00
N THR A 7 -15.87 30.87 9.56
CA THR A 7 -16.53 29.58 9.75
C THR A 7 -16.92 28.94 8.42
N ALA A 8 -17.37 29.73 7.44
CA ALA A 8 -17.66 29.27 6.10
C ALA A 8 -16.40 28.77 5.37
N ARG A 9 -15.25 29.47 5.52
CA ARG A 9 -13.97 29.00 4.98
C ARG A 9 -13.49 27.70 5.61
N MET A 10 -13.62 27.55 6.93
CA MET A 10 -13.25 26.31 7.62
C MET A 10 -14.13 25.13 7.19
N LEU A 11 -15.44 25.37 7.02
CA LEU A 11 -16.38 24.35 6.52
C LEU A 11 -16.05 23.93 5.09
N ASN A 12 -15.84 24.89 4.18
CA ASN A 12 -15.44 24.58 2.80
C ASN A 12 -14.09 23.83 2.73
N ALA A 13 -13.13 24.18 3.59
CA ALA A 13 -11.85 23.49 3.66
C ALA A 13 -11.99 22.05 4.20
N LEU A 14 -12.88 21.83 5.17
CA LEU A 14 -13.20 20.50 5.68
C LEU A 14 -13.94 19.65 4.64
N GLU A 15 -14.91 20.22 3.94
CA GLU A 15 -15.61 19.55 2.84
C GLU A 15 -14.64 19.20 1.72
N ALA A 16 -13.77 20.12 1.31
CA ALA A 16 -12.73 19.84 0.30
C ALA A 16 -11.74 18.76 0.76
N PHE A 17 -11.41 18.70 2.06
CA PHE A 17 -10.55 17.63 2.61
C PHE A 17 -11.24 16.27 2.62
N LEU A 18 -12.56 16.23 2.90
CA LEU A 18 -13.35 15.00 2.90
C LEU A 18 -13.68 14.51 1.48
N ASP A 19 -13.87 15.43 0.54
CA ASP A 19 -14.09 15.15 -0.89
C ASP A 19 -12.79 14.85 -1.63
N ALA A 20 -11.63 15.21 -1.06
CA ALA A 20 -10.34 14.81 -1.61
C ALA A 20 -10.25 13.28 -1.58
N PRO A 21 -10.01 12.61 -2.73
CA PRO A 21 -9.75 11.18 -2.74
C PRO A 21 -8.61 10.90 -1.76
N PRO A 22 -8.70 9.85 -0.91
CA PRO A 22 -7.59 9.48 -0.06
C PRO A 22 -6.36 9.33 -0.94
N LEU A 23 -5.29 10.05 -0.60
CA LEU A 23 -4.06 9.99 -1.36
C LEU A 23 -3.59 8.53 -1.37
N PRO A 24 -3.30 7.96 -2.56
CA PRO A 24 -2.90 6.57 -2.65
C PRO A 24 -1.62 6.39 -1.85
N CYS A 25 -1.71 5.64 -0.76
CA CYS A 25 -0.56 5.23 0.01
C CYS A 25 0.16 4.15 -0.79
N ASP A 26 1.44 4.32 -1.08
CA ASP A 26 2.23 3.27 -1.72
C ASP A 26 2.98 2.45 -0.69
N PHE A 27 3.27 1.19 -1.02
CA PHE A 27 4.10 0.31 -0.20
C PHE A 27 5.46 0.15 -0.87
N ARG A 28 6.52 0.35 -0.09
CA ARG A 28 7.90 0.34 -0.57
C ARG A 28 8.72 -0.73 0.14
N CYS A 29 9.74 -1.24 -0.53
CA CYS A 29 10.71 -2.12 0.11
C CYS A 29 11.55 -1.32 1.12
N ILE A 30 11.57 -1.74 2.38
CA ILE A 30 12.31 -1.04 3.45
C ILE A 30 13.80 -0.87 3.13
N ARG A 31 14.41 -1.84 2.43
CA ARG A 31 15.86 -1.80 2.16
C ARG A 31 16.26 -0.76 1.10
N CYS A 32 15.42 -0.51 0.10
CA CYS A 32 15.81 0.28 -1.07
C CYS A 32 14.76 1.30 -1.52
N HIS A 33 13.66 1.41 -0.78
CA HIS A 33 12.50 2.24 -1.07
C HIS A 33 11.89 2.05 -2.46
N ASN A 34 12.16 0.91 -3.12
CA ASN A 34 11.54 0.57 -4.39
C ASN A 34 10.04 0.34 -4.18
N HIS A 35 9.22 0.95 -5.02
CA HIS A 35 7.78 0.74 -5.04
C HIS A 35 7.45 -0.75 -5.21
N VAL A 36 6.54 -1.26 -4.39
CA VAL A 36 6.10 -2.67 -4.38
C VAL A 36 4.65 -2.80 -4.81
N ALA A 37 3.75 -2.10 -4.14
CA ALA A 37 2.29 -2.18 -4.34
C ALA A 37 1.64 -0.85 -3.95
N PHE A 38 0.42 -0.61 -4.43
CA PHE A 38 -0.41 0.48 -3.94
C PHE A 38 -1.36 0.00 -2.84
N ASP A 39 -1.90 0.93 -2.06
CA ASP A 39 -2.93 0.69 -1.05
C ASP A 39 -4.24 0.14 -1.60
N TYR A 40 -4.64 0.52 -2.81
CA TYR A 40 -5.82 -0.09 -3.44
C TYR A 40 -5.61 -1.58 -3.76
N ASN A 41 -4.36 -2.08 -3.75
CA ASN A 41 -4.08 -3.51 -3.84
C ASN A 41 -4.18 -4.19 -2.47
N LEU A 42 -4.20 -3.46 -1.36
CA LEU A 42 -4.26 -4.00 -0.01
C LEU A 42 -5.68 -4.50 0.28
N ILE A 43 -5.77 -5.79 0.60
CA ILE A 43 -7.01 -6.41 1.05
C ILE A 43 -7.10 -6.20 2.56
N GLN A 44 -7.77 -5.12 2.96
CA GLN A 44 -8.01 -4.73 4.36
C GLN A 44 -9.14 -5.51 5.04
N ASP A 45 -9.74 -6.49 4.36
CA ASP A 45 -10.93 -7.20 4.87
C ASP A 45 -10.74 -7.74 6.29
N LEU A 46 -11.87 -7.84 7.02
CA LEU A 46 -12.12 -8.29 8.41
C LEU A 46 -11.49 -9.63 8.84
N TYR A 47 -10.63 -10.19 8.00
CA TYR A 47 -9.97 -11.45 8.19
C TYR A 47 -8.65 -11.25 8.94
N PRO A 48 -8.37 -12.03 9.99
CA PRO A 48 -7.30 -11.67 10.90
C PRO A 48 -5.95 -11.89 10.24
N PHE A 49 -5.34 -10.78 9.87
CA PHE A 49 -3.94 -10.67 9.51
C PHE A 49 -3.28 -9.76 10.55
N SER A 50 -2.20 -10.24 11.16
CA SER A 50 -1.40 -9.38 12.05
C SER A 50 -0.88 -8.18 11.27
N MET A 51 -0.69 -7.03 11.92
CA MET A 51 -0.03 -5.85 11.30
C MET A 51 1.37 -6.12 10.73
N ALA A 52 1.97 -7.28 11.04
CA ALA A 52 3.24 -7.73 10.48
C ALA A 52 3.12 -8.45 9.12
N LYS A 53 1.91 -8.82 8.67
CA LYS A 53 1.67 -9.53 7.41
C LYS A 53 0.43 -8.97 6.73
N LEU A 54 0.59 -8.41 5.54
CA LEU A 54 -0.46 -7.77 4.78
C LEU A 54 -0.81 -8.60 3.53
N LEU A 55 -2.09 -8.69 3.21
CA LEU A 55 -2.58 -9.42 2.04
C LEU A 55 -2.84 -8.45 0.89
N PHE A 56 -2.35 -8.77 -0.29
CA PHE A 56 -2.51 -7.96 -1.49
C PHE A 56 -3.12 -8.76 -2.64
N ASP A 57 -3.86 -8.05 -3.48
CA ASP A 57 -4.34 -8.55 -4.77
C ASP A 57 -3.19 -8.93 -5.71
N PRO A 58 -3.46 -9.68 -6.80
CA PRO A 58 -2.43 -10.20 -7.70
C PRO A 58 -1.60 -9.14 -8.45
N ASP A 59 -2.00 -7.86 -8.44
CA ASP A 59 -1.41 -6.78 -9.25
C ASP A 59 -0.19 -6.09 -8.59
N VAL A 60 0.57 -6.82 -7.76
CA VAL A 60 1.82 -6.34 -7.17
C VAL A 60 2.95 -6.35 -8.21
N THR A 61 3.59 -5.21 -8.45
CA THR A 61 4.53 -5.01 -9.57
C THR A 61 6.01 -4.98 -9.17
N GLY A 62 6.34 -4.57 -7.94
CA GLY A 62 7.73 -4.41 -7.48
C GLY A 62 8.39 -5.68 -6.92
N VAL A 63 7.90 -6.85 -7.33
CA VAL A 63 8.34 -8.15 -6.80
C VAL A 63 8.84 -9.06 -7.92
N MET A 64 9.79 -9.92 -7.58
CA MET A 64 10.24 -11.04 -8.40
C MET A 64 10.00 -12.36 -7.65
N HIS A 65 9.62 -13.40 -8.39
CA HIS A 65 9.56 -14.76 -7.85
C HIS A 65 10.98 -15.32 -7.82
N GLY A 66 11.35 -16.00 -6.74
CA GLY A 66 12.63 -16.72 -6.73
C GLY A 66 12.59 -17.83 -7.77
N GLU A 67 13.40 -17.70 -8.83
CA GLU A 67 13.51 -18.67 -9.95
C GLU A 67 13.87 -20.10 -9.47
N TYR A 68 14.42 -20.21 -8.25
CA TYR A 68 14.79 -21.46 -7.58
C TYR A 68 14.06 -21.70 -6.27
N SER A 69 13.04 -20.90 -5.94
CA SER A 69 12.30 -21.08 -4.71
C SER A 69 11.40 -22.32 -4.80
N HIS A 70 11.74 -23.35 -4.03
CA HIS A 70 10.84 -24.48 -3.87
C HIS A 70 9.53 -24.01 -3.22
N PRO A 71 8.38 -24.48 -3.72
CA PRO A 71 7.09 -24.20 -3.08
C PRO A 71 7.12 -24.57 -1.61
N ILE A 72 6.79 -23.62 -0.75
CA ILE A 72 6.51 -23.87 0.65
C ILE A 72 5.11 -24.45 0.69
N ARG A 73 5.02 -25.73 1.05
CA ARG A 73 3.74 -26.45 1.09
C ARG A 73 3.07 -26.29 2.44
N GLY A 74 1.76 -26.01 2.43
CA GLY A 74 0.94 -25.90 3.63
C GLY A 74 1.29 -24.73 4.54
N LEU A 75 1.83 -23.63 3.99
CA LEU A 75 2.04 -22.38 4.71
C LEU A 75 0.71 -21.91 5.33
N TYR A 76 0.75 -21.59 6.62
CA TYR A 76 -0.41 -21.04 7.31
C TYR A 76 -0.48 -19.52 7.10
N VAL A 77 -1.60 -19.06 6.56
CA VAL A 77 -1.86 -17.65 6.25
C VAL A 77 -3.13 -17.21 6.96
N GLY A 78 -3.05 -16.07 7.66
CA GLY A 78 -4.07 -15.60 8.59
C GLY A 78 -3.79 -16.00 10.04
N GLU A 79 -4.60 -15.51 10.97
CA GLU A 79 -4.62 -15.93 12.36
C GLU A 79 -5.66 -17.04 12.59
N HIS A 80 -5.47 -17.78 13.68
CA HIS A 80 -6.38 -18.84 14.11
C HIS A 80 -7.66 -18.25 14.73
N PRO A 81 -8.85 -18.86 14.54
CA PRO A 81 -9.13 -20.14 13.86
C PRO A 81 -9.40 -20.05 12.36
N GLU A 82 -9.55 -18.85 11.80
CA GLU A 82 -10.02 -18.70 10.43
C GLU A 82 -8.94 -19.01 9.38
N GLY A 83 -7.66 -18.95 9.76
CA GLY A 83 -6.47 -19.13 8.91
C GLY A 83 -6.50 -20.34 7.99
N SER A 84 -5.88 -20.21 6.81
CA SER A 84 -5.89 -21.24 5.77
C SER A 84 -4.50 -21.75 5.41
N HIS A 85 -4.44 -23.02 4.98
CA HIS A 85 -3.22 -23.62 4.42
C HIS A 85 -3.13 -23.35 2.93
N VAL A 86 -2.00 -22.81 2.51
CA VAL A 86 -1.68 -22.53 1.11
C VAL A 86 -0.32 -23.12 0.73
N ASP A 87 -0.12 -23.38 -0.56
CA ASP A 87 1.22 -23.43 -1.10
C ASP A 87 1.61 -22.03 -1.57
N ALA A 88 2.83 -21.62 -1.25
CA ALA A 88 3.33 -20.32 -1.62
C ALA A 88 4.79 -20.38 -2.06
N VAL A 89 5.21 -19.38 -2.84
CA VAL A 89 6.61 -19.17 -3.22
C VAL A 89 7.12 -17.88 -2.62
N SER A 90 8.37 -17.86 -2.20
CA SER A 90 9.00 -16.64 -1.68
C SER A 90 9.09 -15.58 -2.78
N VAL A 91 8.77 -14.34 -2.41
CA VAL A 91 8.92 -13.18 -3.27
C VAL A 91 9.97 -12.23 -2.72
N TYR A 92 10.67 -11.59 -3.63
CA TYR A 92 11.79 -10.71 -3.34
C TYR A 92 11.58 -9.37 -4.03
N CYS A 93 12.18 -8.32 -3.49
CA CYS A 93 12.20 -7.01 -4.13
C CYS A 93 12.92 -7.12 -5.47
N SER A 94 12.28 -6.66 -6.54
CA SER A 94 12.85 -6.69 -7.89
C SER A 94 14.12 -5.82 -8.02
N SER A 95 14.28 -4.81 -7.17
CA SER A 95 15.41 -3.89 -7.20
C SER A 95 16.61 -4.38 -6.39
N CYS A 96 16.42 -4.77 -5.12
CA CYS A 96 17.53 -5.10 -4.21
C CYS A 96 17.61 -6.59 -3.82
N GLY A 97 16.69 -7.43 -4.28
CA GLY A 97 16.66 -8.86 -3.96
C GLY A 97 16.31 -9.19 -2.51
N SER A 98 15.91 -8.21 -1.69
CA SER A 98 15.46 -8.46 -0.31
C SER A 98 14.21 -9.31 -0.28
N TRP A 99 14.11 -10.24 0.66
CA TRP A 99 12.88 -11.02 0.85
C TRP A 99 11.74 -10.12 1.32
N LEU A 100 10.58 -10.19 0.65
CA LEU A 100 9.41 -9.35 0.93
C LEU A 100 8.21 -10.12 1.48
N GLY A 101 8.14 -11.44 1.25
CA GLY A 101 6.97 -12.22 1.62
C GLY A 101 6.79 -13.46 0.76
N TRP A 102 5.53 -13.76 0.46
CA TRP A 102 5.13 -14.91 -0.35
C TRP A 102 4.05 -14.57 -1.38
N ARG A 103 4.03 -15.31 -2.49
CA ARG A 103 2.91 -15.37 -3.43
C ARG A 103 2.20 -16.71 -3.32
N ILE A 104 0.88 -16.68 -3.20
CA ILE A 104 0.04 -17.87 -3.09
C ILE A 104 -0.06 -18.53 -4.46
N ILE A 105 0.40 -19.78 -4.59
CA ILE A 105 0.36 -20.54 -5.86
C ILE A 105 -0.70 -21.64 -5.86
N ARG A 106 -1.14 -22.08 -4.69
CA ARG A 106 -2.24 -23.02 -4.55
C ARG A 106 -2.90 -22.80 -3.22
N HIS A 107 -4.22 -22.94 -3.20
CA HIS A 107 -5.01 -22.93 -2.00
C HIS A 107 -5.84 -24.21 -1.94
N TYR A 108 -5.82 -24.89 -0.80
CA TYR A 108 -6.41 -26.22 -0.66
C TYR A 108 -7.89 -26.20 -0.30
N THR A 109 -8.39 -25.08 0.20
CA THR A 109 -9.76 -24.97 0.73
C THR A 109 -10.61 -24.12 -0.21
N SER A 110 -11.42 -24.74 -1.06
CA SER A 110 -12.23 -24.03 -2.08
C SER A 110 -13.26 -23.00 -1.56
N HIS A 111 -13.37 -22.78 -0.25
CA HIS A 111 -14.43 -21.96 0.38
C HIS A 111 -13.91 -20.77 1.19
N HIS A 112 -12.62 -20.44 1.12
CA HIS A 112 -12.13 -19.28 1.85
C HIS A 112 -12.64 -17.97 1.20
N PRO A 113 -13.27 -17.05 1.94
CA PRO A 113 -13.91 -15.87 1.34
C PRO A 113 -12.90 -14.89 0.71
N VAL A 114 -11.73 -14.75 1.34
CA VAL A 114 -10.73 -13.69 1.02
C VAL A 114 -9.46 -14.23 0.32
N ILE A 115 -8.83 -15.25 0.90
CA ILE A 115 -7.60 -15.90 0.40
C ILE A 115 -7.82 -16.66 -0.92
N ARG A 116 -7.03 -16.33 -1.94
CA ARG A 116 -7.08 -16.88 -3.30
C ARG A 116 -5.69 -17.10 -3.87
N GLN A 117 -5.60 -17.97 -4.88
CA GLN A 117 -4.38 -18.13 -5.68
C GLN A 117 -4.03 -16.82 -6.40
N GLY A 118 -2.74 -16.50 -6.45
CA GLY A 118 -2.20 -15.32 -7.14
C GLY A 118 -1.94 -14.13 -6.21
N GLN A 119 -2.62 -14.06 -5.06
CA GLN A 119 -2.44 -13.02 -4.05
C GLN A 119 -1.06 -13.07 -3.39
N PHE A 120 -0.66 -11.96 -2.78
CA PHE A 120 0.61 -11.79 -2.10
C PHE A 120 0.42 -11.58 -0.61
N VAL A 121 1.22 -12.26 0.20
CA VAL A 121 1.32 -12.05 1.64
C VAL A 121 2.67 -11.39 1.89
N LEU A 122 2.68 -10.08 2.09
CA LEU A 122 3.90 -9.30 2.26
C LEU A 122 4.14 -9.01 3.75
N ALA A 123 5.39 -9.13 4.18
CA ALA A 123 5.77 -8.79 5.55
C ALA A 123 5.84 -7.27 5.71
N CYS A 124 5.14 -6.72 6.69
CA CYS A 124 5.21 -5.30 7.03
C CYS A 124 6.24 -5.10 8.15
N GLY A 125 7.19 -4.19 7.95
CA GLY A 125 8.30 -3.96 8.87
C GLY A 125 9.49 -4.92 8.69
N GLY A 126 10.58 -4.64 9.41
CA GLY A 126 11.81 -5.44 9.36
C GLY A 126 12.46 -5.43 7.97
N ALA A 127 12.49 -6.59 7.29
CA ALA A 127 13.09 -6.75 5.97
C ALA A 127 12.09 -6.63 4.80
N GLY A 128 10.79 -6.44 5.10
CA GLY A 128 9.72 -6.47 4.13
C GLY A 128 9.38 -5.10 3.52
N ILE A 129 8.12 -4.70 3.67
CA ILE A 129 7.56 -3.45 3.14
C ILE A 129 7.19 -2.45 4.24
N GLU A 130 7.18 -1.18 3.87
CA GLU A 130 6.71 -0.05 4.67
C GLU A 130 5.74 0.81 3.85
N PRO A 131 4.81 1.53 4.49
CA PRO A 131 4.06 2.58 3.82
C PRO A 131 5.00 3.73 3.43
N GLY A 132 4.90 4.18 2.18
CA GLY A 132 5.56 5.37 1.69
C GLY A 132 4.91 6.64 2.26
N GLU A 133 5.67 7.72 2.32
CA GLU A 133 5.16 9.01 2.79
C GLU A 133 4.07 9.53 1.84
N VAL A 134 2.98 10.01 2.45
CA VAL A 134 1.89 10.69 1.75
C VAL A 134 2.39 12.07 1.33
N PHE A 135 2.73 12.22 0.05
CA PHE A 135 3.03 13.54 -0.51
C PHE A 135 1.71 14.30 -0.71
N MET A 136 1.42 15.22 0.20
CA MET A 136 0.43 16.27 -0.04
C MET A 136 0.91 17.12 -1.21
N TYR A 137 0.37 16.88 -2.41
CA TYR A 137 0.39 17.91 -3.44
C TYR A 137 -0.65 18.95 -3.02
N ALA A 138 -0.20 20.03 -2.40
CA ALA A 138 -1.04 21.23 -2.31
C ALA A 138 -1.29 21.70 -3.73
N LEU A 139 -2.50 21.46 -4.26
CA LEU A 139 -3.02 22.20 -5.39
C LEU A 139 -3.15 23.65 -4.92
N HIS A 140 -2.14 24.45 -5.21
CA HIS A 140 -2.27 25.89 -5.13
C HIS A 140 -3.18 26.29 -6.30
N ASP A 141 -4.42 26.65 -5.97
CA ASP A 141 -5.25 27.48 -6.82
C ASP A 141 -4.57 28.85 -6.91
N ASP A 142 -3.62 28.96 -7.84
CA ASP A 142 -3.12 30.25 -8.32
C ASP A 142 -4.23 30.88 -9.15
N ASP A 143 -5.16 31.59 -8.50
CA ASP A 143 -5.97 32.58 -9.19
C ASP A 143 -5.06 33.78 -9.54
N ASP A 144 -5.06 34.11 -10.83
CA ASP A 144 -4.57 35.33 -11.50
C ASP A 144 -3.05 35.54 -11.68
N ASP A 145 -2.53 35.13 -12.85
CA ASP A 145 -2.03 36.07 -13.87
C ASP A 145 -1.45 35.32 -15.10
N ASP A 146 -1.82 35.79 -16.29
CA ASP A 146 -1.42 35.29 -17.61
C ASP A 146 0.12 35.26 -17.82
N ASP A 147 0.57 34.21 -18.52
CA ASP A 147 1.81 34.16 -19.32
C ASP A 147 3.18 33.97 -18.61
N LYS A 148 3.34 32.88 -17.84
CA LYS A 148 4.68 32.30 -17.61
C LYS A 148 4.66 30.78 -17.39
N PRO A 149 5.58 30.00 -18.00
CA PRO A 149 5.67 28.57 -17.71
C PRO A 149 6.02 28.34 -16.24
N LYS A 150 5.12 27.66 -15.52
CA LYS A 150 5.28 27.31 -14.10
C LYS A 150 6.52 26.43 -13.93
N SER A 151 7.57 27.02 -13.36
CA SER A 151 8.78 26.30 -12.94
C SER A 151 8.44 25.40 -11.75
N PHE A 152 8.51 24.09 -11.95
CA PHE A 152 8.41 23.09 -10.88
C PHE A 152 9.51 23.32 -9.83
N LYS A 153 9.17 23.88 -8.68
CA LYS A 153 10.05 23.90 -7.51
C LYS A 153 9.88 22.57 -6.77
N LYS A 154 10.98 21.84 -6.66
CA LYS A 154 11.13 20.62 -5.84
C LYS A 154 10.65 20.91 -4.41
N ALA A 155 9.65 20.18 -3.92
CA ALA A 155 9.21 20.24 -2.53
C ALA A 155 10.19 19.45 -1.63
N LEU A 156 10.54 20.04 -0.49
CA LEU A 156 11.40 19.45 0.54
C LEU A 156 10.58 18.53 1.46
N PRO A 157 11.17 17.43 1.98
CA PRO A 157 10.52 16.60 2.99
C PRO A 157 10.35 17.37 4.31
N LEU A 158 9.19 17.19 4.95
CA LEU A 158 8.93 17.67 6.31
C LEU A 158 9.58 16.68 7.28
N GLU A 159 10.73 17.04 7.86
CA GLU A 159 11.30 16.27 8.96
C GLU A 159 10.39 16.37 10.18
N VAL A 160 9.86 15.23 10.63
CA VAL A 160 9.09 15.12 11.87
C VAL A 160 10.07 14.91 13.02
N GLY A 161 10.17 15.93 13.89
CA GLY A 161 10.95 15.90 15.13
C GLY A 161 10.24 15.23 16.30
#